data_AF-A0A0B5EJR5-F1
#
_entry.id   AF-A0A0B5EJR5-F1
#
_cell.length_a   1.000
_cell.length_b   1.000
_cell.length_c   1.000
_cell.angle_alpha   90.00
_cell.angle_beta   90.00
_cell.angle_gamma   90.00
#
_symmetry.space_group_name_H-M   'P 1'
#
loop_
_entity.id
_entity.type
_entity.pdbx_description
1 polymer ?
#
loop_
_entity_poly.entity_id
_entity_poly.type
_entity_poly.pdbx_seq_one_letter_code
_entity_poly.pdbx_strand_id
1 'polypeptide(L)' 'MRFEIMRLDDAGAAIDSTVVDAASVNGIVQQAAATGQRLYIRPAEAAS' A
#
# COMPACT_ATOMS: atom_id res chain seq x y z
N MET A 1 -0.68 12.96 7.74
CA MET A 1 -1.51 12.16 6.82
C MET A 1 -0.96 10.75 6.77
N ARG A 2 -1.82 9.74 6.92
CA ARG A 2 -1.43 8.32 6.92
C ARG A 2 -2.06 7.62 5.73
N PHE A 3 -1.40 6.59 5.24
CA PHE A 3 -1.85 5.78 4.12
C PHE A 3 -1.93 4.32 4.54
N GLU A 4 -3.02 3.66 4.17
CA GLU A 4 -3.08 2.21 4.17
C GLU A 4 -2.57 1.69 2.83
N ILE A 5 -1.61 0.78 2.89
CA ILE A 5 -1.07 0.06 1.74
C ILE A 5 -1.48 -1.40 1.88
N MET A 6 -2.25 -1.88 0.92
CA MET A 6 -2.67 -3.28 0.83
C MET A 6 -1.84 -3.97 -0.25
N ARG A 7 -1.34 -5.16 0.06
CA ARG A 7 -0.74 -6.06 -0.93
C ARG A 7 -1.82 -6.94 -1.52
N LEU A 8 -1.89 -6.99 -2.84
CA LEU A 8 -2.89 -7.77 -3.54
C LEU A 8 -2.29 -9.05 -4.13
N ASP A 9 -3.08 -10.10 -4.20
CA ASP A 9 -2.79 -11.27 -5.02
C ASP A 9 -3.12 -11.01 -6.51
N ASP A 10 -2.91 -12.04 -7.33
CA ASP A 10 -3.15 -11.97 -8.78
C ASP A 10 -4.62 -11.75 -9.13
N ALA A 11 -5.54 -12.21 -8.28
CA ALA A 11 -6.98 -12.00 -8.40
C ALA A 11 -7.43 -10.60 -7.93
N GLY A 12 -6.53 -9.84 -7.28
CA GLY A 12 -6.81 -8.50 -6.76
C GLY A 12 -7.37 -8.50 -5.33
N ALA A 13 -7.35 -9.63 -4.64
CA ALA A 13 -7.75 -9.71 -3.24
C ALA A 13 -6.60 -9.28 -2.32
N ALA A 14 -6.92 -8.62 -1.22
CA ALA A 14 -5.92 -8.20 -0.25
C ALA A 14 -5.38 -9.40 0.55
N ILE A 15 -4.07 -9.60 0.49
CA ILE A 15 -3.34 -10.61 1.27
C ILE A 15 -2.98 -10.04 2.65
N ASP A 16 -2.59 -8.77 2.69
CA ASP A 16 -2.15 -8.07 3.90
C ASP A 16 -2.33 -6.55 3.75
N SER A 17 -2.41 -5.81 4.86
CA SER A 17 -2.41 -4.36 4.87
C SER A 17 -1.57 -3.76 6.00
N THR A 18 -0.99 -2.60 5.72
CA THR A 18 -0.22 -1.84 6.70
C THR A 18 -0.55 -0.36 6.60
N VAL A 19 -0.57 0.34 7.73
CA VAL A 19 -0.78 1.79 7.79
C VAL A 19 0.55 2.48 8.08
N VAL A 20 0.94 3.37 7.18
CA VAL A 20 2.23 4.07 7.23
C VAL A 20 2.06 5.58 7.12
N ASP A 21 3.09 6.32 7.51
CA ASP A 21 3.18 7.74 7.21
C ASP A 21 3.49 7.99 5.73
N ALA A 22 3.28 9.23 5.29
CA ALA A 22 3.55 9.66 3.92
C ALA A 22 5.01 9.50 3.49
N ALA A 23 5.97 9.67 4.42
CA ALA A 23 7.40 9.60 4.11
C ALA A 23 7.83 8.17 3.73
N SER A 24 7.16 7.17 4.32
CA SER A 24 7.45 5.74 4.12
C SER A 24 6.87 5.17 2.81
N VAL A 25 5.88 5.83 2.20
CA VAL A 25 5.16 5.33 1.01
C VAL A 25 6.10 5.08 -0.17
N ASN A 26 7.02 6.01 -0.45
CA ASN A 26 7.94 5.88 -1.60
C ASN A 26 8.83 4.64 -1.50
N GLY A 27 9.36 4.34 -0.31
CA GLY A 27 10.21 3.15 -0.11
C GLY A 27 9.45 1.85 -0.37
N ILE A 28 8.19 1.78 0.08
CA ILE A 28 7.34 0.62 -0.11
C ILE A 28 6.99 0.43 -1.59
N VAL A 29 6.66 1.52 -2.31
CA VAL A 29 6.38 1.47 -3.75
C VAL A 29 7.61 1.00 -4.54
N GLN A 30 8.81 1.51 -4.22
CA GLN A 30 10.03 1.08 -4.88
C GLN A 30 10.34 -0.40 -4.65
N GLN A 31 10.16 -0.90 -3.43
CA GLN A 31 10.35 -2.31 -3.11
C GLN A 31 9.34 -3.21 -3.85
N ALA A 32 8.08 -2.80 -3.91
CA ALA A 32 7.05 -3.53 -4.65
C ALA A 32 7.34 -3.54 -6.15
N ALA A 33 7.76 -2.40 -6.73
CA ALA A 33 8.14 -2.31 -8.13
C ALA A 33 9.34 -3.22 -8.46
N ALA A 34 10.32 -3.31 -7.56
CA ALA A 34 11.48 -4.20 -7.73
C ALA A 34 11.12 -5.70 -7.74
N THR A 35 9.98 -6.07 -7.17
CA THR A 35 9.54 -7.47 -7.02
C THR A 35 8.29 -7.82 -7.84
N GLY A 36 7.71 -6.84 -8.55
CA GLY A 36 6.45 -7.01 -9.28
C GLY A 36 5.21 -7.15 -8.38
N GLN A 37 5.29 -6.75 -7.12
CA GLN A 37 4.16 -6.82 -6.19
C GLN A 37 3.07 -5.81 -6.56
N ARG A 38 1.81 -6.26 -6.51
CA ARG A 38 0.64 -5.40 -6.72
C ARG A 38 0.25 -4.74 -5.39
N LEU A 39 0.17 -3.42 -5.39
CA LEU A 39 -0.24 -2.62 -4.24
C LEU A 39 -1.53 -1.85 -4.53
N TYR A 40 -2.36 -1.68 -3.51
CA TYR A 40 -3.43 -0.69 -3.46
C TYR A 40 -3.14 0.28 -2.32
N ILE A 41 -3.13 1.59 -2.59
CA ILE A 41 -2.75 2.63 -1.64
C ILE A 41 -3.91 3.61 -1.49
N ARG A 42 -4.35 3.84 -0.26
CA ARG A 42 -5.41 4.81 0.08
C ARG A 42 -5.09 5.61 1.34
N PRO A 43 -5.69 6.78 1.55
CA PRO A 43 -5.66 7.44 2.85
C PRO A 43 -6.22 6.50 3.94
N ALA A 44 -5.55 6.42 5.10
CA ALA A 44 -5.97 5.56 6.21
C ALA A 44 -7.09 6.18 7.05
N GLU A 45 -7.25 7.51 6.97
CA GLU A 45 -8.38 8.22 7.54
C GLU A 45 -9.37 8.48 6.41
N ALA A 46 -10.61 8.03 6.60
CA ALA A 46 -11.68 8.29 5.64
C ALA A 46 -11.84 9.81 5.49
N ALA A 47 -11.99 10.28 4.25
CA ALA A 47 -12.46 11.64 4.02
C ALA A 47 -13.85 11.75 4.65
N SER A 48 -13.91 12.39 5.82
CA SER A 48 -15.15 12.78 6.50
C SER A 48 -15.92 13.79 5.68
#